data_AF-A0A9Q7WIZ5-F1
#
_entry.id   AF-A0A9Q7WIZ5-F1
#
_cell.length_a   1.000
_cell.length_b   1.000
_cell.length_c   1.000
_cell.angle_alpha   90.00
_cell.angle_beta   90.00
_cell.angle_gamma   90.00
#
_symmetry.space_group_name_H-M   'P 1'
#
loop_
_entity.id
_entity.type
_entity.pdbx_description
1 polymer ?
#
loop_
_entity_poly.entity_id
_entity_poly.type
_entity_poly.pdbx_seq_one_letter_code
_entity_poly.pdbx_strand_id
1 'polypeptide(L)' 'MPSPTRELIEIQLGATKRKSLTGLVRQYRQAGHGWRKIAAVVSRESGIPVSHTTIARWFESDSTPTPKAVAL' A
#
# COMPACT_ATOMS: atom_id res chain seq x y z
N MET A 1 6.51 6.17 3.57
CA MET A 1 6.05 7.36 4.33
C MET A 1 5.00 6.97 5.37
N PRO A 2 5.22 7.24 6.67
CA PRO A 2 4.20 7.09 7.72
C PRO A 2 3.18 8.24 7.66
N SER A 3 1.92 7.95 7.93
CA SER A 3 0.86 8.94 8.06
C SER A 3 -0.20 8.45 9.05
N PRO A 4 -0.94 9.33 9.75
CA PRO A 4 -1.97 8.92 10.70
C PRO A 4 -3.01 7.98 10.07
N THR A 5 -3.40 8.25 8.82
CA THR A 5 -4.32 7.38 8.07
C THR A 5 -3.73 6.00 7.83
N ARG A 6 -2.43 5.90 7.51
CA ARG A 6 -1.74 4.62 7.28
C ARG A 6 -1.68 3.78 8.56
N GLU A 7 -1.40 4.40 9.70
CA GLU A 7 -1.37 3.73 11.00
C GLU A 7 -2.73 3.22 11.43
N LEU A 8 -3.79 4.04 11.28
CA LEU A 8 -5.16 3.61 11.54
C LEU A 8 -5.58 2.42 10.67
N ILE A 9 -5.21 2.44 9.38
CA ILE A 9 -5.45 1.30 8.48
C ILE A 9 -4.72 0.04 8.95
N GLU A 10 -3.45 0.13 9.35
CA GLU A 10 -2.70 -1.02 9.87
C GLU A 10 -3.34 -1.60 11.14
N ILE A 11 -3.81 -0.76 12.06
CA ILE A 11 -4.52 -1.19 13.28
C ILE A 11 -5.80 -1.95 12.92
N GLN A 12 -6.61 -1.42 12.00
CA GLN A 12 -7.88 -2.05 11.60
C GLN A 12 -7.68 -3.35 10.83
N LEU A 13 -6.66 -3.43 9.97
CA LEU A 13 -6.31 -4.66 9.27
C LEU A 13 -5.79 -5.73 10.25
N GLY A 14 -5.01 -5.33 11.26
CA GLY A 14 -4.54 -6.22 12.32
C GLY A 14 -5.68 -6.79 13.16
N ALA A 15 -6.69 -5.97 13.49
CA ALA A 15 -7.88 -6.39 14.21
C ALA A 15 -8.74 -7.42 13.45
N THR A 16 -8.68 -7.42 12.12
CA THR A 16 -9.49 -8.31 11.24
C THR A 16 -8.79 -9.61 10.83
N LYS A 17 -7.70 -10.00 11.50
CA LYS A 17 -6.82 -11.15 11.16
C LYS A 17 -6.12 -11.05 9.79
N ARG A 18 -6.15 -9.89 9.13
CA ARG A 18 -5.40 -9.68 7.86
C ARG A 18 -3.99 -9.22 8.17
N LYS A 19 -3.02 -9.86 7.50
CA LYS A 19 -1.60 -9.93 7.90
C LYS A 19 -0.82 -8.61 7.90
N SER A 20 -1.39 -7.50 7.42
CA SER A 20 -0.89 -6.09 7.39
C SER A 20 -1.29 -5.39 6.07
N LEU A 21 -1.28 -4.06 6.06
CA LEU A 21 -1.43 -3.25 4.83
C LEU A 21 -0.36 -3.61 3.81
N THR A 22 0.89 -3.74 4.24
CA THR A 22 2.01 -4.10 3.36
C THR A 22 1.82 -5.49 2.73
N GLY A 23 1.38 -6.47 3.53
CA GLY A 23 1.09 -7.82 3.03
C GLY A 23 -0.03 -7.83 2.00
N LEU A 24 -1.11 -7.08 2.26
CA LEU A 24 -2.25 -6.95 1.36
C LEU A 24 -1.84 -6.30 0.04
N VAL A 25 -1.11 -5.18 0.09
CA VAL A 25 -0.63 -4.49 -1.11
C VAL A 25 0.29 -5.39 -1.93
N ARG A 26 1.26 -6.06 -1.30
CA ARG A 26 2.18 -6.98 -1.98
C ARG A 26 1.45 -8.12 -2.67
N GLN A 27 0.50 -8.76 -1.98
CA GLN A 27 -0.30 -9.85 -2.54
C GLN A 27 -1.07 -9.40 -3.79
N TYR A 28 -1.75 -8.25 -3.71
CA TYR A 28 -2.54 -7.74 -4.84
C TYR A 28 -1.68 -7.24 -5.99
N ARG A 29 -0.51 -6.64 -5.71
CA ARG A 29 0.46 -6.26 -6.75
C ARG A 29 1.00 -7.48 -7.48
N GLN A 30 1.33 -8.55 -6.76
CA GLN A 30 1.78 -9.82 -7.35
C GLN A 30 0.68 -10.50 -8.19
N ALA A 31 -0.59 -10.31 -7.81
CA ALA A 31 -1.75 -10.74 -8.60
C ALA A 31 -2.05 -9.84 -9.82
N GLY A 32 -1.20 -8.86 -10.13
CA GLY A 32 -1.36 -7.96 -11.28
C GLY A 32 -2.42 -6.88 -11.10
N HIS A 33 -2.89 -6.62 -9.87
CA HIS A 33 -3.92 -5.62 -9.63
C HIS A 33 -3.35 -4.19 -9.60
N GLY A 34 -4.07 -3.27 -10.26
CA GLY A 34 -3.77 -1.85 -10.23
C GLY A 34 -4.15 -1.18 -8.91
N TRP A 35 -3.58 0.00 -8.66
CA TRP A 35 -3.77 0.77 -7.42
C TRP A 35 -5.23 1.08 -7.09
N ARG A 36 -6.08 1.27 -8.09
CA ARG A 36 -7.53 1.48 -7.90
C ARG A 36 -8.19 0.30 -7.19
N LYS A 37 -7.91 -0.93 -7.64
CA LYS A 37 -8.46 -2.13 -7.02
C LYS A 37 -7.90 -2.34 -5.62
N ILE A 38 -6.60 -2.06 -5.44
CA ILE A 38 -5.95 -2.16 -4.13
C ILE A 38 -6.59 -1.19 -3.13
N ALA A 39 -6.81 0.07 -3.51
CA ALA A 39 -7.43 1.07 -2.64
C ALA A 39 -8.87 0.71 -2.26
N ALA A 40 -9.66 0.17 -3.21
CA ALA A 40 -11.00 -0.31 -2.93
C ALA A 40 -10.99 -1.45 -1.90
N VAL A 41 -10.06 -2.40 -2.02
CA VAL A 41 -9.92 -3.50 -1.06
C VAL A 41 -9.43 -2.99 0.29
N VAL A 42 -8.41 -2.14 0.33
CA VAL A 42 -7.94 -1.54 1.60
C VAL A 42 -9.08 -0.81 2.29
N SER A 43 -9.87 -0.02 1.56
CA SER A 43 -11.01 0.71 2.14
C SER A 43 -12.08 -0.22 2.69
N ARG A 44 -12.38 -1.31 1.96
CA ARG A 44 -13.35 -2.32 2.39
C ARG A 44 -12.90 -3.08 3.64
N GLU A 45 -11.64 -3.47 3.69
CA GLU A 45 -11.12 -4.34 4.77
C GLU A 45 -10.78 -3.54 6.04
N SER A 46 -10.36 -2.28 5.89
CA SER A 46 -10.05 -1.40 7.04
C SER A 46 -11.23 -0.55 7.51
N GLY A 47 -12.29 -0.41 6.70
CA GLY A 47 -13.38 0.53 6.93
C GLY A 47 -13.00 2.01 6.72
N ILE A 48 -11.76 2.30 6.32
CA ILE A 48 -11.25 3.66 6.17
C ILE A 48 -11.14 4.00 4.68
N PRO A 49 -11.87 5.01 4.17
CA PRO A 49 -11.77 5.39 2.76
C PRO A 49 -10.37 5.93 2.45
N VAL A 50 -9.73 5.35 1.44
CA VAL A 50 -8.41 5.79 0.97
C VAL A 50 -8.33 5.82 -0.55
N SER A 51 -7.67 6.83 -1.09
CA SER A 51 -7.52 6.99 -2.53
C SER A 51 -6.39 6.12 -3.09
N HIS A 52 -6.52 5.73 -4.36
CA HIS A 52 -5.47 4.97 -5.06
C HIS A 52 -4.16 5.73 -5.22
N THR A 53 -4.20 7.05 -5.35
CA THR A 53 -2.99 7.89 -5.41
C THR A 53 -2.30 7.95 -4.06
N THR A 54 -3.05 7.98 -2.96
CA THR A 54 -2.51 7.88 -1.59
C THR A 54 -1.80 6.54 -1.38
N ILE A 55 -2.44 5.42 -1.74
CA ILE A 55 -1.80 4.10 -1.67
C ILE A 55 -0.55 4.05 -2.55
N ALA A 56 -0.64 4.49 -3.82
CA ALA A 56 0.51 4.49 -4.72
C ALA A 56 1.68 5.29 -4.13
N ARG A 57 1.44 6.51 -3.62
CA ARG A 57 2.48 7.31 -2.95
C ARG A 57 3.13 6.58 -1.76
N TRP A 58 2.36 5.87 -0.94
CA TRP A 58 2.92 5.17 0.22
C TRP A 58 3.87 4.02 -0.15
N PHE A 59 3.71 3.42 -1.33
CA PHE A 59 4.43 2.20 -1.74
C PHE A 59 5.37 2.41 -2.94
N GLU A 60 5.14 3.43 -3.77
CA GLU A 60 6.04 3.82 -4.87
C GLU A 60 7.15 4.76 -4.38
N SER A 61 6.93 5.55 -3.32
CA SER A 61 8.02 6.36 -2.71
C SER A 61 9.06 5.51 -1.97
N ASP A 62 8.78 4.23 -1.68
CA ASP A 62 9.77 3.25 -1.20
C ASP A 62 10.59 2.65 -2.36
N SER A 63 10.21 2.92 -3.61
CA SER A 63 10.99 2.59 -4.80
C SER A 63 11.92 3.77 -5.10
N THR A 64 12.94 3.99 -4.27
CA THR A 64 14.05 4.83 -4.71
C THR A 64 14.56 4.25 -6.03
N PRO A 65 14.63 5.02 -7.13
CA PRO A 65 15.40 4.58 -8.26
C PRO A 65 16.84 4.44 -7.74
N THR A 66 17.33 3.21 -7.61
CA THR A 66 18.77 2.98 -7.54
C THR A 66 19.34 3.71 -8.75
N PRO A 67 20.25 4.68 -8.57
CA PRO A 67 20.91 5.28 -9.72
C PRO A 67 21.55 4.11 -10.46
N LYS A 68 21.11 3.86 -11.71
CA LYS A 68 21.90 3.03 -12.62
C LYS A 68 23.27 3.68 -12.62
N ALA A 69 24.26 3.00 -12.04
CA ALA A 69 25.63 3.42 -12.12
C ALA A 69 25.91 3.72 -13.59
N VAL A 70 26.15 5.00 -13.89
CA VAL A 70 26.67 5.43 -15.17
C VAL A 70 28.07 4.84 -15.20
N ALA A 71 28.22 3.70 -15.89
CA ALA A 71 29.52 3.21 -16.28
C ALA A 71 30.07 4.18 -17.34
N LEU A 72 31.02 5.02 -16.91
CA LEU A 72 31.97 5.71 -17.79
C LEU A 72 33.18 4.82 -18.00
#